data_AF-A0A316YX08-F1
#
_entry.id   AF-A0A316YX08-F1
#
_cell.length_a   1.000
_cell.length_b   1.000
_cell.length_c   1.000
_cell.angle_alpha   90.00
_cell.angle_beta   90.00
_cell.angle_gamma   90.00
#
_symmetry.space_group_name_H-M   'P 1'
#
loop_
_entity.id
_entity.type
_entity.pdbx_description
1 polymer ?
#
loop_
_entity_poly.entity_id
_entity_poly.type
_entity_poly.pdbx_seq_one_letter_code
_entity_poly.pdbx_strand_id
1 'polypeptide(L)'
;SKWEATLREEETIQAAAMPLKDVPSCMTLFDNWASCFALGPQIKAVYRYGSLQDCKDKLDDFKFCLTMKGQNPEERRATWIRRRAEKSAGIRLTDSSENVWRLRKDP
;
A
#
# COMPACT_ATOMS: atom_id res chain seq x y z
N SER A 1 -21.18 6.68 3.36
CA SER A 1 -20.65 7.56 2.28
C SER A 1 -19.99 6.71 1.17
N LYS A 2 -19.70 7.26 -0.04
CA LYS A 2 -18.98 6.50 -1.10
C LYS A 2 -17.66 5.95 -0.56
N TRP A 3 -16.94 6.75 0.24
CA TRP A 3 -15.71 6.39 0.96
C TRP A 3 -15.83 5.10 1.78
N GLU A 4 -16.81 5.02 2.68
CA GLU A 4 -16.98 3.85 3.56
C GLU A 4 -17.29 2.56 2.79
N ALA A 5 -18.05 2.68 1.69
CA ALA A 5 -18.37 1.52 0.85
C ALA A 5 -17.11 0.99 0.14
N THR A 6 -16.31 1.88 -0.44
CA THR A 6 -15.04 1.51 -1.09
C THR A 6 -14.03 0.97 -0.09
N LEU A 7 -13.95 1.55 1.10
CA LEU A 7 -13.07 1.09 2.17
C LEU A 7 -13.39 -0.36 2.58
N ARG A 8 -14.66 -0.68 2.82
CA ARG A 8 -15.08 -2.06 3.18
C ARG A 8 -14.76 -3.06 2.07
N GLU A 9 -15.02 -2.69 0.82
CA GLU A 9 -14.67 -3.53 -0.33
C GLU A 9 -13.16 -3.78 -0.37
N GLU A 10 -12.33 -2.74 -0.24
CA GLU A 10 -10.88 -2.86 -0.17
C GLU A 10 -10.41 -3.71 1.01
N GLU A 11 -10.98 -3.55 2.20
CA GLU A 11 -10.61 -4.37 3.36
C GLU A 11 -10.83 -5.86 3.08
N THR A 12 -11.94 -6.24 2.43
CA THR A 12 -12.18 -7.64 2.05
C THR A 12 -11.17 -8.14 1.01
N ILE A 13 -10.83 -7.31 0.01
CA ILE A 13 -9.85 -7.65 -1.03
C ILE A 13 -8.45 -7.81 -0.42
N GLN A 14 -8.01 -6.85 0.40
CA GLN A 14 -6.70 -6.88 1.05
C GLN A 14 -6.60 -8.01 2.07
N ALA A 15 -7.67 -8.32 2.80
CA ALA A 15 -7.71 -9.44 3.74
C ALA A 15 -7.61 -10.80 3.03
N ALA A 16 -8.24 -10.94 1.86
CA ALA A 16 -8.11 -12.13 1.02
C ALA A 16 -6.71 -12.24 0.40
N ALA A 17 -6.11 -11.12 0.00
CA ALA A 17 -4.79 -11.08 -0.63
C ALA A 17 -3.63 -11.32 0.35
N MET A 18 -3.76 -10.97 1.64
CA MET A 18 -2.67 -11.06 2.62
C MET A 18 -2.96 -12.07 3.74
N PRO A 19 -2.42 -13.31 3.68
CA PRO A 19 -2.39 -14.20 4.83
C PRO A 19 -1.38 -13.70 5.89
N LEU A 20 -1.48 -14.22 7.11
CA LEU A 20 -0.68 -13.74 8.27
C LEU A 20 0.84 -13.77 8.04
N LYS A 21 1.32 -14.80 7.33
CA LYS A 21 2.74 -14.99 7.01
C LYS A 21 3.31 -13.92 6.05
N ASP A 22 2.45 -13.27 5.27
CA ASP A 22 2.87 -12.35 4.21
C ASP A 22 2.87 -10.88 4.67
N VAL A 23 2.57 -10.62 5.95
CA VAL A 23 2.71 -9.28 6.53
C VAL A 23 4.21 -8.94 6.61
N PRO A 24 4.67 -7.87 5.95
CA PRO A 24 6.09 -7.57 5.87
C PRO A 24 6.68 -7.21 7.23
N SER A 25 7.92 -7.64 7.47
CA SER A 25 8.71 -7.17 8.60
C SER A 25 9.11 -5.70 8.41
N CYS A 26 9.33 -4.97 9.50
CA CYS A 26 9.82 -3.59 9.41
C CYS A 26 11.18 -3.51 8.74
N MET A 27 12.03 -4.55 8.84
CA MET A 27 13.29 -4.61 8.10
C MET A 27 13.06 -4.73 6.60
N THR A 28 12.09 -5.54 6.18
CA THR A 28 11.71 -5.65 4.76
C THR A 28 11.21 -4.31 4.22
N LEU A 29 10.43 -3.56 5.01
CA LEU A 29 9.98 -2.23 4.62
C LEU A 29 11.12 -1.20 4.58
N PHE A 30 12.10 -1.32 5.47
CA PHE A 30 13.32 -0.53 5.44
C PHE A 30 14.13 -0.79 4.17
N ASP A 31 14.36 -2.06 3.82
CA ASP A 31 15.09 -2.44 2.60
C ASP A 31 14.37 -1.94 1.33
N ASN A 32 13.03 -2.01 1.33
CA ASN A 32 12.21 -1.44 0.25
C ASN A 32 12.34 0.08 0.13
N TRP A 33 12.51 0.79 1.25
CA TRP A 33 12.76 2.23 1.23
C TRP A 33 14.19 2.56 0.79
N ALA A 34 15.19 1.87 1.33
CA ALA A 34 16.59 2.07 0.99
C ALA A 34 16.89 1.76 -0.49
N SER A 35 16.28 0.71 -1.03
CA SER A 35 16.40 0.35 -2.45
C SER A 35 15.84 1.39 -3.41
N CYS A 36 14.95 2.28 -2.95
CA CYS A 36 14.48 3.40 -3.75
C CYS A 36 15.61 4.36 -4.12
N PHE A 37 16.61 4.54 -3.26
CA PHE A 37 17.79 5.38 -3.53
C PHE A 37 18.88 4.68 -4.33
N ALA A 38 18.69 3.41 -4.70
CA ALA A 38 19.66 2.72 -5.54
C ALA A 38 19.79 3.42 -6.90
N LEU A 39 21.02 3.45 -7.43
CA LEU A 39 21.34 4.17 -8.68
C LEU A 39 20.51 3.68 -9.88
N GLY A 40 20.26 2.37 -9.98
CA GLY A 40 19.52 1.77 -11.10
C GLY A 40 18.09 2.31 -11.24
N PRO A 41 17.23 2.19 -10.21
CA PRO A 41 15.89 2.78 -10.22
C PRO A 41 15.88 4.28 -10.46
N GLN A 42 16.80 5.03 -9.85
CA GLN A 42 16.86 6.49 -10.00
C GLN A 42 17.22 6.91 -11.43
N ILE A 43 18.17 6.24 -12.10
CA ILE A 43 18.49 6.51 -13.51
C ILE A 43 17.27 6.25 -14.40
N LYS A 44 16.56 5.15 -14.18
CA LYS A 44 15.33 4.83 -14.95
C LYS A 44 14.24 5.87 -14.75
N ALA A 45 14.11 6.41 -13.54
CA ALA A 45 13.12 7.43 -13.22
C ALA A 45 13.44 8.76 -13.88
N VAL A 46 14.69 9.20 -13.83
CA VAL A 46 15.14 10.39 -14.54
C VAL A 46 14.90 10.25 -16.04
N TYR A 47 15.21 9.07 -16.61
CA TYR A 47 14.94 8.80 -18.03
C TYR A 47 13.45 8.86 -18.40
N ARG A 48 12.56 8.30 -17.57
CA ARG A 48 11.11 8.23 -17.88
C ARG A 48 10.33 9.49 -17.53
N TYR A 49 10.66 10.13 -16.41
CA TYR A 49 9.86 11.18 -15.81
C TYR A 49 10.62 12.52 -15.69
N GLY A 50 11.92 12.54 -15.94
CA GLY A 50 12.76 13.76 -15.84
C GLY A 50 13.10 14.18 -14.40
N SER A 51 12.72 13.39 -13.39
CA SER A 51 12.98 13.67 -11.98
C SER A 51 13.44 12.40 -11.25
N LEU A 52 14.06 12.59 -10.08
CA LEU A 52 14.29 11.50 -9.13
C LEU A 52 12.95 10.92 -8.65
N GLN A 53 12.96 9.65 -8.22
CA GLN A 53 11.75 9.03 -7.67
C GLN A 53 11.40 9.62 -6.32
N ASP A 54 10.10 9.83 -6.09
CA ASP A 54 9.57 10.12 -4.77
C ASP A 54 9.52 8.82 -3.93
N CYS A 55 10.37 8.75 -2.90
CA CYS A 55 10.48 7.62 -1.99
C CYS A 55 9.65 7.81 -0.71
N LYS A 56 8.88 8.89 -0.58
CA LYS A 56 8.13 9.24 0.64
C LYS A 56 7.13 8.16 1.04
N ASP A 57 6.40 7.61 0.08
CA ASP A 57 5.43 6.53 0.32
C ASP A 57 6.05 5.31 1.02
N LYS A 58 7.27 4.91 0.60
CA LYS A 58 7.99 3.78 1.18
C LYS A 58 8.49 4.09 2.59
N LEU A 59 8.92 5.34 2.80
CA LEU A 59 9.33 5.82 4.11
C LEU A 59 8.15 5.82 5.10
N ASP A 60 6.97 6.26 4.66
CA ASP A 60 5.79 6.33 5.50
C ASP A 60 5.30 4.93 5.88
N ASP A 61 5.44 3.94 5.01
CA ASP A 61 5.17 2.53 5.32
C ASP A 61 6.14 1.97 6.37
N PHE A 62 7.43 2.29 6.25
CA PHE A 62 8.42 1.92 7.27
C PHE A 62 8.12 2.56 8.62
N LYS A 63 7.87 3.88 8.66
CA LYS A 63 7.51 4.60 9.89
C LYS A 63 6.28 3.99 10.56
N PHE A 64 5.27 3.63 9.77
CA PHE A 64 4.07 3.01 10.31
C PHE A 64 4.34 1.65 10.93
N CYS A 65 5.19 0.83 10.31
CA CYS A 65 5.58 -0.45 10.91
C CYS A 65 6.21 -0.27 12.30
N LEU A 66 7.03 0.77 12.47
CA LEU A 66 7.62 1.09 13.78
C LEU A 66 6.56 1.43 14.84
N THR A 67 5.47 2.11 14.45
CA THR A 67 4.37 2.44 15.38
C THR A 67 3.63 1.19 15.88
N MET A 68 3.66 0.08 15.13
CA MET A 68 2.95 -1.15 15.44
C MET A 68 3.84 -2.25 16.05
N LYS A 69 5.12 -1.96 16.35
CA LYS A 69 6.10 -2.97 16.76
C LYS A 69 5.71 -3.78 18.02
N GLY A 70 4.87 -3.21 18.89
CA GLY A 70 4.40 -3.86 20.12
C GLY A 70 3.08 -4.64 20.00
N GLN A 71 2.44 -4.67 18.83
CA GLN A 71 1.14 -5.32 18.65
C GLN A 71 1.26 -6.83 18.44
N ASN A 72 0.19 -7.55 18.78
CA ASN A 72 0.08 -8.97 18.47
C ASN A 72 0.12 -9.19 16.94
N PRO A 73 0.58 -10.36 16.45
CA PRO A 73 0.66 -10.62 15.01
C PRO A 73 -0.65 -10.44 14.25
N GLU A 74 -1.77 -10.83 14.86
CA GLU A 74 -3.10 -10.68 14.27
C GLU A 74 -3.57 -9.23 14.25
N GLU A 75 -3.34 -8.48 15.32
CA GLU A 75 -3.66 -7.04 15.41
C GLU A 75 -2.83 -6.24 14.41
N ARG A 76 -1.53 -6.56 14.30
CA ARG A 76 -0.62 -5.96 13.31
C ARG A 76 -1.10 -6.23 11.90
N ARG A 77 -1.56 -7.45 11.61
CA ARG A 77 -2.15 -7.80 10.30
C ARG A 77 -3.41 -6.97 10.03
N ALA A 78 -4.34 -6.92 10.96
CA ALA A 78 -5.58 -6.17 10.81
C ALA A 78 -5.32 -4.67 10.58
N THR A 79 -4.41 -4.10 11.37
CA THR A 79 -4.02 -2.68 11.27
C THR A 79 -3.33 -2.39 9.93
N TRP A 80 -2.48 -3.30 9.46
CA TRP A 80 -1.81 -3.18 8.17
C TRP A 80 -2.78 -3.29 6.99
N ILE A 81 -3.72 -4.25 7.03
CA ILE A 81 -4.79 -4.40 6.03
C ILE A 81 -5.60 -3.12 5.94
N ARG A 82 -6.04 -2.59 7.09
CA ARG A 82 -6.84 -1.37 7.14
C ARG A 82 -6.12 -0.18 6.51
N ARG A 83 -4.87 0.08 6.89
CA ARG A 83 -4.07 1.17 6.27
C ARG A 83 -3.97 1.01 4.76
N ARG A 84 -3.74 -0.22 4.29
CA ARG A 84 -3.62 -0.50 2.85
C ARG A 84 -4.96 -0.28 2.14
N ALA A 85 -6.07 -0.67 2.77
CA ALA A 85 -7.41 -0.41 2.27
C ALA A 85 -7.71 1.09 2.22
N GLU A 86 -7.35 1.87 3.24
CA GLU A 86 -7.49 3.34 3.26
C GLU A 86 -6.69 3.99 2.12
N LYS A 87 -5.43 3.57 1.91
CA LYS A 87 -4.60 4.06 0.80
C LYS A 87 -5.20 3.71 -0.56
N SER A 88 -5.64 2.46 -0.74
CA SER A 88 -6.25 1.98 -1.99
C SER A 88 -7.57 2.70 -2.29
N ALA A 89 -8.44 2.85 -1.28
CA ALA A 89 -9.68 3.59 -1.40
C ALA A 89 -9.44 5.06 -1.77
N GLY A 90 -8.43 5.70 -1.20
CA GLY A 90 -7.99 7.05 -1.58
C GLY A 90 -7.65 7.15 -3.06
N ILE A 91 -6.87 6.20 -3.58
CA ILE A 91 -6.48 6.17 -5.01
C ILE A 91 -7.68 5.85 -5.91
N ARG A 92 -8.56 4.93 -5.51
CA ARG A 92 -9.76 4.56 -6.29
C ARG A 92 -10.73 5.73 -6.43
N LEU A 93 -10.80 6.60 -5.43
CA LEU A 93 -11.78 7.69 -5.35
C LEU A 93 -11.34 9.02 -5.97
N THR A 94 -10.05 9.19 -6.30
CA THR A 94 -9.58 10.40 -7.01
C THR A 94 -10.05 10.39 -8.47
N ASP A 95 -9.31 9.74 -9.36
CA ASP A 95 -9.63 9.64 -10.80
C ASP A 95 -9.19 8.28 -11.35
N SER A 96 -9.85 7.23 -10.87
CA SER A 96 -9.59 5.87 -11.36
C SER A 96 -10.49 5.50 -12.54
N SER A 97 -10.08 4.47 -13.29
CA SER A 97 -10.88 3.88 -14.37
C SER A 97 -12.25 3.37 -13.88
N GLU A 98 -12.43 3.17 -12.58
CA GLU A 98 -13.68 2.72 -11.98
C GLU A 98 -14.80 3.77 -12.06
N ASN A 99 -14.46 5.02 -12.42
CA ASN A 99 -15.47 6.03 -12.76
C ASN A 99 -16.24 5.68 -14.04
N VAL A 100 -15.63 4.88 -14.93
CA VAL A 100 -16.24 4.43 -16.20
C VAL A 100 -16.60 2.94 -16.13
N TRP A 101 -15.75 2.11 -15.53
CA TRP A 101 -15.87 0.66 -15.54
C TRP A 101 -16.28 0.12 -14.17
N ARG A 102 -17.23 -0.82 -14.12
CA ARG A 102 -17.62 -1.48 -12.86
C ARG A 102 -16.84 -2.78 -12.66
N LEU A 103 -16.48 -3.07 -11.41
CA LEU A 103 -15.85 -4.33 -11.04
C LEU A 103 -16.77 -5.52 -11.40
N ARG A 104 -16.21 -6.54 -12.05
CA ARG A 104 -16.94 -7.77 -12.37
C ARG A 104 -17.15 -8.58 -11.09
N LYS A 105 -18.42 -8.86 -10.76
CA LYS A 105 -18.80 -9.62 -9.55
C LYS A 105 -19.13 -11.09 -9.85
N ASP A 106 -19.55 -11.37 -11.08
CA ASP A 106 -19.93 -12.71 -11.52
C ASP A 106 -18.81 -13.36 -12.35
N PRO A 107 -18.53 -14.66 -12.18
CA PRO A 107 -17.45 -15.38 -12.88
C PRO A 107 -17.65 -15.46 -14.40
#